data_AF-A0A818PKU0-F1
#
_entry.id   AF-A0A818PKU0-F1
#
_cell.length_a   1.000
_cell.length_b   1.000
_cell.length_c   1.000
_cell.angle_alpha   90.00
_cell.angle_beta   90.00
_cell.angle_gamma   90.00
#
_symmetry.space_group_name_H-M   'P 1'
#
loop_
_entity.id
_entity.type
_entity.pdbx_description
1 polymer ?
#
loop_
_entity_poly.entity_id
_entity_poly.type
_entity_poly.pdbx_seq_one_letter_code
_entity_poly.pdbx_strand_id
1 'polypeptide(L)'
;MVSQLVNTGYNNITELIDLVVPMVWTYVDDVKTWFDDTVWMKFAMFPEVWVASAYKGSSGETTTMSYIGHHHRNQQTWLETMYIASERHKVNFTGIAVTGWSRYDHMLSLCEFLPSSIPSLTYSLQTIVHGHITNELNETISQTLLGCTQIPLWERSSYATFVSCTFPGHEMYEMMYKHDNIIRQYEETMSFVRLYVTDVHIRQNYIHYKRGEECLERLISLENEMIRFIDGFQNACLVFFTPDIGPEWLQTYFMRTFKEIQQRINFIDRALKTQSSWLRRPLPNNISRIVVKKRNVTVNNILRND
;
A
#
# COMPACT_ATOMS: atom_id res chain seq x y z
N MET A 1 -16.29 -10.54 11.45
CA MET A 1 -17.51 -11.27 11.89
C MET A 1 -18.46 -10.37 12.73
N VAL A 2 -18.75 -9.12 12.29
CA VAL A 2 -19.79 -8.25 12.93
C VAL A 2 -20.64 -7.47 11.90
N SER A 3 -20.27 -7.45 10.61
CA SER A 3 -21.14 -6.90 9.56
C SER A 3 -22.48 -7.62 9.43
N GLN A 4 -22.58 -8.87 9.93
CA GLN A 4 -23.82 -9.64 9.90
C GLN A 4 -24.80 -9.25 11.02
N LEU A 5 -24.34 -8.79 12.19
CA LEU A 5 -25.23 -8.43 13.31
C LEU A 5 -25.95 -7.10 13.09
N VAL A 6 -25.35 -6.17 12.33
CA VAL A 6 -25.98 -4.89 12.00
C VAL A 6 -27.27 -5.08 11.20
N ASN A 7 -27.33 -6.15 10.38
CA ASN A 7 -28.42 -6.46 9.47
C ASN A 7 -29.43 -7.51 10.01
N THR A 8 -29.18 -8.12 11.17
CA THR A 8 -30.12 -9.05 11.79
C THR A 8 -31.20 -8.31 12.59
N GLY A 9 -32.44 -8.79 12.52
CA GLY A 9 -33.56 -8.27 13.31
C GLY A 9 -33.31 -8.40 14.82
N TYR A 10 -33.90 -7.48 15.59
CA TYR A 10 -33.72 -7.34 17.05
C TYR A 10 -33.88 -8.66 17.83
N ASN A 11 -34.81 -9.53 17.42
CA ASN A 11 -35.15 -10.78 18.12
C ASN A 11 -34.01 -11.80 18.15
N ASN A 12 -33.07 -11.76 17.20
CA ASN A 12 -31.97 -12.73 17.16
C ASN A 12 -30.75 -12.28 17.99
N ILE A 13 -30.63 -10.98 18.29
CA ILE A 13 -29.50 -10.45 19.07
C ILE A 13 -29.67 -10.78 20.56
N THR A 14 -30.90 -10.75 21.08
CA THR A 14 -31.18 -10.99 22.50
C THR A 14 -30.77 -12.39 22.96
N GLU A 15 -30.85 -13.39 22.09
CA GLU A 15 -30.43 -14.77 22.41
C GLU A 15 -28.91 -14.92 22.53
N LEU A 16 -28.14 -13.95 22.01
CA LEU A 16 -26.67 -13.99 22.00
C LEU A 16 -26.02 -13.20 23.12
N ILE A 17 -26.76 -12.33 23.81
CA ILE A 17 -26.24 -11.35 24.79
C ILE A 17 -25.33 -11.99 25.84
N ASP A 18 -25.75 -13.14 26.38
CA ASP A 18 -25.03 -13.84 27.44
C ASP A 18 -24.07 -14.93 26.90
N LEU A 19 -24.00 -15.12 25.58
CA LEU A 19 -23.22 -16.18 24.94
C LEU A 19 -21.96 -15.67 24.24
N VAL A 20 -21.90 -14.39 23.87
CA VAL A 20 -20.79 -13.83 23.10
C VAL A 20 -20.38 -12.45 23.59
N VAL A 21 -19.11 -12.12 23.39
CA VAL A 21 -18.59 -10.76 23.55
C VAL A 21 -18.33 -10.19 22.15
N PRO A 22 -19.14 -9.22 21.67
CA PRO A 22 -18.98 -8.67 20.33
C PRO A 22 -17.69 -7.85 20.18
N MET A 23 -17.08 -7.92 18.99
CA MET A 23 -15.94 -7.09 18.60
C MET A 23 -16.29 -6.19 17.42
N VAL A 24 -16.46 -4.90 17.68
CA VAL A 24 -16.79 -3.90 16.66
C VAL A 24 -15.52 -3.38 16.00
N TRP A 25 -15.45 -3.38 14.67
CA TRP A 25 -14.21 -3.00 13.98
C TRP A 25 -14.51 -2.18 12.73
N THR A 26 -13.62 -1.23 12.47
CA THR A 26 -13.49 -0.46 11.23
C THR A 26 -12.09 0.13 11.21
N TYR A 27 -11.53 0.25 10.02
CA TYR A 27 -10.16 0.68 9.82
C TYR A 27 -10.06 2.03 9.11
N VAL A 28 -11.18 2.75 8.99
CA VAL A 28 -11.22 4.09 8.39
C VAL A 28 -10.63 5.14 9.33
N ASP A 29 -10.19 6.27 8.77
CA ASP A 29 -9.64 7.39 9.55
C ASP A 29 -10.64 7.96 10.55
N ASP A 30 -11.90 8.13 10.12
CA ASP A 30 -12.97 8.71 10.94
C ASP A 30 -14.04 7.67 11.31
N VAL A 31 -13.79 6.96 12.42
CA VAL A 31 -14.66 5.92 12.96
C VAL A 31 -16.08 6.44 13.24
N LYS A 32 -16.24 7.71 13.60
CA LYS A 32 -17.54 8.30 13.98
C LYS A 32 -18.54 8.32 12.82
N THR A 33 -18.04 8.41 11.60
CA THR A 33 -18.89 8.38 10.39
C THR A 33 -19.44 7.00 10.07
N TRP A 34 -18.89 5.95 10.70
CA TRP A 34 -19.20 4.56 10.37
C TRP A 34 -20.25 3.93 11.28
N PHE A 35 -20.44 4.47 12.50
CA PHE A 35 -21.36 3.92 13.49
C PHE A 35 -22.29 5.02 14.01
N ASP A 36 -23.59 4.86 13.76
CA ASP A 36 -24.62 5.73 14.31
C ASP A 36 -25.03 5.32 15.73
N ASP A 37 -25.87 6.16 16.36
CA ASP A 37 -26.38 5.90 17.71
C ASP A 37 -27.17 4.59 17.80
N THR A 38 -27.86 4.18 16.74
CA THR A 38 -28.64 2.94 16.72
C THR A 38 -27.74 1.72 16.85
N VAL A 39 -26.57 1.75 16.22
CA VAL A 39 -25.57 0.68 16.34
C VAL A 39 -25.09 0.57 17.79
N TRP A 40 -24.77 1.69 18.45
CA TRP A 40 -24.29 1.67 19.84
C TRP A 40 -25.36 1.24 20.83
N MET A 41 -26.63 1.62 20.62
CA MET A 41 -27.74 1.13 21.43
C MET A 41 -27.88 -0.40 21.39
N LYS A 42 -27.63 -1.03 20.23
CA LYS A 42 -27.61 -2.51 20.13
C LYS A 42 -26.45 -3.12 20.91
N PHE A 43 -25.26 -2.54 20.80
CA PHE A 43 -24.09 -3.06 21.52
C PHE A 43 -24.14 -2.82 23.03
N ALA A 44 -24.84 -1.78 23.49
CA ALA A 44 -25.09 -1.52 24.91
C ALA A 44 -25.92 -2.63 25.60
N MET A 45 -26.58 -3.49 24.83
CA MET A 45 -27.30 -4.65 25.36
C MET A 45 -26.36 -5.78 25.82
N PHE A 46 -25.12 -5.82 25.30
CA PHE A 46 -24.14 -6.82 25.69
C PHE A 46 -23.42 -6.39 26.98
N PRO A 47 -23.10 -7.32 27.90
CA PRO A 47 -22.40 -7.00 29.14
C PRO A 47 -21.02 -6.38 28.90
N GLU A 48 -20.37 -6.79 27.81
CA GLU A 48 -19.02 -6.39 27.44
C GLU A 48 -18.91 -6.25 25.93
N VAL A 49 -18.09 -5.30 25.47
CA VAL A 49 -17.82 -5.05 24.05
C VAL A 49 -16.33 -4.81 23.85
N TRP A 50 -15.76 -5.41 22.80
CA TRP A 50 -14.44 -5.06 22.31
C TRP A 50 -14.54 -4.18 21.07
N VAL A 51 -13.53 -3.35 20.85
CA VAL A 51 -13.31 -2.73 19.55
C VAL A 51 -12.01 -3.22 18.93
N ALA A 52 -11.88 -3.08 17.61
CA ALA A 52 -10.62 -3.37 16.93
C ALA A 52 -10.25 -2.28 15.92
N SER A 53 -9.00 -1.84 16.03
CA SER A 53 -8.30 -0.94 15.11
C SER A 53 -7.27 -1.71 14.30
N ALA A 54 -6.53 -1.03 13.43
CA ALA A 54 -5.43 -1.63 12.68
C ALA A 54 -4.17 -0.76 12.71
N TYR A 55 -3.00 -1.42 12.69
CA TYR A 55 -1.70 -0.76 12.49
C TYR A 55 -1.06 -1.09 11.13
N LYS A 56 -1.59 -2.09 10.41
CA LYS A 56 -1.21 -2.46 9.05
C LYS A 56 -2.30 -3.26 8.36
N GLY A 57 -2.24 -3.35 7.04
CA GLY A 57 -3.02 -4.28 6.22
C GLY A 57 -4.46 -3.86 6.00
N SER A 58 -4.77 -2.57 6.14
CA SER A 58 -6.12 -2.03 5.98
C SER A 58 -6.18 -0.73 5.18
N SER A 59 -5.13 -0.39 4.44
CA SER A 59 -5.01 0.84 3.64
C SER A 59 -5.23 0.67 2.12
N GLY A 60 -5.56 -0.54 1.64
CA GLY A 60 -5.82 -0.88 0.23
C GLY A 60 -5.08 -2.13 -0.23
N GLU A 61 -5.65 -2.90 -1.18
CA GLU A 61 -5.13 -4.24 -1.56
C GLU A 61 -3.74 -4.20 -2.21
N THR A 62 -3.37 -3.07 -2.81
CA THR A 62 -2.06 -2.86 -3.45
C THR A 62 -1.07 -2.10 -2.55
N THR A 63 -1.43 -1.83 -1.30
CA THR A 63 -0.55 -1.09 -0.38
C THR A 63 0.50 -2.04 0.19
N THR A 64 1.76 -1.64 0.06
CA THR A 64 2.92 -2.44 0.45
C THR A 64 3.62 -1.91 1.70
N MET A 65 3.38 -0.64 2.07
CA MET A 65 3.96 0.02 3.23
C MET A 65 2.87 0.69 4.07
N SER A 66 2.98 0.56 5.40
CA SER A 66 1.98 1.10 6.32
C SER A 66 2.00 2.62 6.37
N TYR A 67 0.82 3.22 6.19
CA TYR A 67 0.68 4.66 6.35
C TYR A 67 0.41 5.01 7.82
N ILE A 68 1.47 5.38 8.55
CA ILE A 68 1.43 5.64 9.99
C ILE A 68 0.35 6.68 10.34
N GLY A 69 0.25 7.77 9.58
CA GLY A 69 -0.76 8.82 9.82
C GLY A 69 -2.20 8.32 9.75
N HIS A 70 -2.52 7.39 8.84
CA HIS A 70 -3.85 6.77 8.75
C HIS A 70 -4.14 5.92 9.99
N HIS A 71 -3.23 5.02 10.35
CA HIS A 71 -3.42 4.16 11.52
C HIS A 71 -3.47 4.96 12.82
N HIS A 72 -2.65 6.00 12.96
CA HIS A 72 -2.71 6.94 14.07
C HIS A 72 -4.10 7.59 14.20
N ARG A 73 -4.65 8.15 13.11
CA ARG A 73 -5.99 8.75 13.12
C ARG A 73 -7.07 7.73 13.46
N ASN A 74 -6.97 6.52 12.91
CA ASN A 74 -7.87 5.42 13.27
C ASN A 74 -7.84 5.11 14.77
N GLN A 75 -6.67 5.10 15.42
CA GLN A 75 -6.58 4.92 16.87
C GLN A 75 -7.26 6.08 17.62
N GLN A 76 -6.97 7.32 17.25
CA GLN A 76 -7.53 8.49 17.94
C GLN A 76 -9.06 8.54 17.85
N THR A 77 -9.60 8.31 16.66
CA THR A 77 -11.05 8.36 16.46
C THR A 77 -11.75 7.16 17.08
N TRP A 78 -11.09 6.01 17.23
CA TRP A 78 -11.59 4.91 18.07
C TRP A 78 -11.71 5.29 19.53
N LEU A 79 -10.67 5.89 20.13
CA LEU A 79 -10.70 6.34 21.53
C LEU A 79 -11.84 7.35 21.76
N GLU A 80 -12.00 8.32 20.87
CA GLU A 80 -13.08 9.30 20.94
C GLU A 80 -14.46 8.63 20.80
N THR A 81 -14.61 7.71 19.85
CA THR A 81 -15.87 6.99 19.63
C THR A 81 -16.26 6.14 20.84
N MET A 82 -15.30 5.42 21.43
CA MET A 82 -15.52 4.62 22.64
C MET A 82 -15.97 5.51 23.80
N TYR A 83 -15.33 6.66 24.00
CA TYR A 83 -15.72 7.62 25.02
C TYR A 83 -17.16 8.12 24.82
N ILE A 84 -17.51 8.56 23.60
CA ILE A 84 -18.85 9.06 23.28
C ILE A 84 -19.91 7.97 23.47
N ALA A 85 -19.66 6.75 22.99
CA ALA A 85 -20.60 5.64 23.09
C ALA A 85 -20.78 5.16 24.55
N SER A 86 -19.72 5.14 25.36
CA SER A 86 -19.80 4.86 26.80
C SER A 86 -20.65 5.92 27.51
N GLU A 87 -20.41 7.21 27.25
CA GLU A 87 -21.12 8.30 27.93
C GLU A 87 -22.60 8.37 27.56
N ARG A 88 -22.92 8.29 26.26
CA ARG A 88 -24.29 8.45 25.74
C ARG A 88 -25.14 7.20 25.87
N HIS A 89 -24.57 6.05 25.55
CA HIS A 89 -25.32 4.79 25.38
C HIS A 89 -25.00 3.74 26.44
N LYS A 90 -24.08 4.03 27.38
CA LYS A 90 -23.66 3.11 28.46
C LYS A 90 -23.07 1.80 27.95
N VAL A 91 -22.42 1.85 26.78
CA VAL A 91 -21.66 0.70 26.26
C VAL A 91 -20.47 0.42 27.16
N ASN A 92 -20.37 -0.82 27.65
CA ASN A 92 -19.26 -1.25 28.50
C ASN A 92 -18.12 -1.83 27.65
N PHE A 93 -17.09 -1.02 27.38
CA PHE A 93 -15.94 -1.47 26.60
C PHE A 93 -14.88 -2.16 27.46
N THR A 94 -14.50 -3.39 27.09
CA THR A 94 -13.43 -4.14 27.75
C THR A 94 -12.05 -3.67 27.29
N GLY A 95 -11.91 -3.28 26.02
CA GLY A 95 -10.65 -2.82 25.46
C GLY A 95 -10.63 -2.68 23.95
N ILE A 96 -9.43 -2.38 23.43
CA ILE A 96 -9.13 -2.24 22.01
C ILE A 96 -8.11 -3.27 21.56
N ALA A 97 -8.43 -4.02 20.51
CA ALA A 97 -7.51 -4.92 19.82
C ALA A 97 -6.83 -4.20 18.65
N VAL A 98 -5.51 -4.25 18.58
CA VAL A 98 -4.72 -3.61 17.51
C VAL A 98 -4.32 -4.65 16.47
N THR A 99 -5.05 -4.70 15.36
CA THR A 99 -4.92 -5.75 14.35
C THR A 99 -3.90 -5.43 13.26
N GLY A 100 -3.35 -6.47 12.64
CA GLY A 100 -2.38 -6.33 11.55
C GLY A 100 -2.58 -7.38 10.47
N TRP A 101 -3.44 -7.08 9.50
CA TRP A 101 -3.77 -8.01 8.42
C TRP A 101 -2.58 -8.26 7.51
N SER A 102 -2.47 -9.48 6.99
CA SER A 102 -1.34 -9.89 6.14
C SER A 102 -1.74 -10.10 4.68
N ARG A 103 -3.03 -10.29 4.38
CA ARG A 103 -3.60 -10.46 3.03
C ARG A 103 -5.04 -9.95 3.01
N TYR A 104 -5.49 -9.43 1.87
CA TYR A 104 -6.88 -9.00 1.65
C TYR A 104 -7.78 -10.12 1.12
N ASP A 105 -7.18 -11.14 0.54
CA ASP A 105 -7.84 -12.34 0.03
C ASP A 105 -6.85 -13.52 0.08
N HIS A 106 -7.37 -14.74 0.13
CA HIS A 106 -6.55 -15.96 0.19
C HIS A 106 -5.61 -16.14 -1.00
N MET A 107 -5.95 -15.57 -2.16
CA MET A 107 -5.17 -15.68 -3.40
C MET A 107 -4.25 -14.49 -3.65
N LEU A 108 -4.19 -13.53 -2.73
CA LEU A 108 -3.31 -12.38 -2.84
C LEU A 108 -1.99 -12.62 -2.11
N SER A 109 -0.92 -12.04 -2.65
CA SER A 109 0.38 -11.98 -1.98
C SER A 109 0.30 -11.20 -0.68
N LEU A 110 1.32 -11.36 0.18
CA LEU A 110 1.42 -10.58 1.40
C LEU A 110 1.43 -9.08 1.08
N CYS A 111 0.60 -8.33 1.81
CA CYS A 111 0.59 -6.88 1.75
C CYS A 111 1.71 -6.30 2.64
N GLU A 112 1.37 -5.39 3.54
CA GLU A 112 2.30 -4.75 4.47
C GLU A 112 2.94 -5.78 5.42
N PHE A 113 4.27 -5.89 5.38
CA PHE A 113 5.02 -6.83 6.21
C PHE A 113 5.15 -6.36 7.65
N LEU A 114 5.00 -7.28 8.60
CA LEU A 114 5.19 -7.01 10.03
C LEU A 114 6.49 -6.24 10.36
N PRO A 115 7.70 -6.68 9.95
CA PRO A 115 8.94 -5.97 10.27
C PRO A 115 8.95 -4.53 9.72
N SER A 116 8.40 -4.28 8.53
CA SER A 116 8.27 -2.91 7.99
C SER A 116 7.16 -2.09 8.66
N SER A 117 6.23 -2.73 9.36
CA SER A 117 5.11 -2.05 10.04
C SER A 117 5.37 -1.77 11.51
N ILE A 118 6.54 -2.12 12.06
CA ILE A 118 6.89 -1.86 13.46
C ILE A 118 6.80 -0.37 13.84
N PRO A 119 7.21 0.59 12.99
CA PRO A 119 6.96 2.01 13.27
C PRO A 119 5.45 2.30 13.42
N SER A 120 4.61 1.85 12.48
CA SER A 120 3.16 2.04 12.55
C SER A 120 2.54 1.42 13.81
N LEU A 121 2.98 0.22 14.19
CA LEU A 121 2.57 -0.43 15.43
C LEU A 121 2.95 0.41 16.65
N THR A 122 4.19 0.90 16.70
CA THR A 122 4.70 1.69 17.82
C THR A 122 3.91 2.98 17.98
N TYR A 123 3.69 3.73 16.90
CA TYR A 123 2.85 4.94 16.94
C TYR A 123 1.40 4.61 17.32
N SER A 124 0.84 3.51 16.83
CA SER A 124 -0.52 3.07 17.18
C SER A 124 -0.64 2.80 18.69
N LEU A 125 0.29 2.04 19.27
CA LEU A 125 0.30 1.73 20.70
C LEU A 125 0.48 2.98 21.56
N GLN A 126 1.40 3.86 21.19
CA GLN A 126 1.65 5.11 21.90
C GLN A 126 0.43 6.05 21.83
N THR A 127 -0.27 6.06 20.70
CA THR A 127 -1.53 6.80 20.55
C THR A 127 -2.62 6.25 21.45
N ILE A 128 -2.73 4.93 21.58
CA ILE A 128 -3.71 4.31 22.48
C ILE A 128 -3.44 4.65 23.94
N VAL A 129 -2.16 4.65 24.35
CA VAL A 129 -1.76 4.95 25.73
C VAL A 129 -1.93 6.43 26.07
N HIS A 130 -1.55 7.34 25.17
CA HIS A 130 -1.49 8.77 25.44
C HIS A 130 -2.66 9.58 24.86
N GLY A 131 -3.51 8.97 24.03
CA GLY A 131 -4.61 9.59 23.29
C GLY A 131 -4.16 10.43 22.08
N HIS A 132 -2.98 11.05 22.14
CA HIS A 132 -2.40 11.85 21.07
C HIS A 132 -0.87 11.79 21.12
N ILE A 133 -0.23 12.13 20.00
CA ILE A 133 1.23 12.17 19.89
C ILE A 133 1.67 13.64 19.90
N THR A 134 2.34 14.06 20.98
CA THR A 134 3.00 15.37 21.04
C THR A 134 4.34 15.35 20.30
N ASN A 135 4.96 16.51 20.12
CA ASN A 135 6.27 16.60 19.48
C ASN A 135 7.36 15.86 20.29
N GLU A 136 7.33 16.00 21.62
CA GLU A 136 8.29 15.34 22.53
C GLU A 136 8.10 13.82 22.50
N LEU A 137 6.85 13.35 22.47
CA LEU A 137 6.55 11.93 22.35
C LEU A 137 6.97 11.41 20.97
N ASN A 138 6.77 12.18 19.90
CA ASN A 138 7.23 11.82 18.57
C ASN A 138 8.76 11.66 18.50
N GLU A 139 9.51 12.58 19.09
CA GLU A 139 10.97 12.48 19.20
C GLU A 139 11.38 11.23 19.99
N THR A 140 10.70 10.95 21.10
CA THR A 140 10.93 9.75 21.90
C THR A 140 10.68 8.47 21.10
N ILE A 141 9.56 8.41 20.36
CA ILE A 141 9.22 7.23 19.54
C ILE A 141 10.26 7.02 18.45
N SER A 142 10.55 8.07 17.68
CA SER A 142 11.44 7.97 16.53
C SER A 142 12.88 7.69 16.94
N GLN A 143 13.45 8.46 17.88
CA GLN A 143 14.87 8.37 18.23
C GLN A 143 15.16 7.32 19.29
N THR A 144 14.31 7.17 20.30
CA THR A 144 14.59 6.30 21.45
C THR A 144 14.02 4.89 21.25
N LEU A 145 12.75 4.78 20.83
CA LEU A 145 12.11 3.46 20.67
C LEU A 145 12.49 2.76 19.37
N LEU A 146 12.58 3.53 18.28
CA LEU A 146 12.84 3.00 16.94
C LEU A 146 14.29 3.22 16.46
N GLY A 147 15.02 4.14 17.09
CA GLY A 147 16.38 4.48 16.69
C GLY A 147 16.49 5.04 15.28
N CYS A 148 15.42 5.67 14.78
CA CYS A 148 15.32 6.20 13.44
C CYS A 148 15.82 7.65 13.35
N THR A 149 16.52 7.98 12.26
CA THR A 149 16.90 9.37 11.93
C THR A 149 15.67 10.27 11.78
N GLN A 150 14.64 9.76 11.12
CA GLN A 150 13.34 10.42 10.93
C GLN A 150 12.28 9.41 10.53
N ILE A 151 11.02 9.71 10.86
CA ILE A 151 9.85 8.92 10.44
C ILE A 151 8.86 9.86 9.79
N PRO A 152 8.53 9.68 8.49
CA PRO A 152 7.57 10.52 7.80
C PRO A 152 6.14 10.15 8.26
N LEU A 153 5.66 10.82 9.30
CA LEU A 153 4.38 10.50 9.93
C LEU A 153 3.17 10.88 9.08
N TRP A 154 3.21 12.07 8.49
CA TRP A 154 2.02 12.73 7.94
C TRP A 154 1.99 12.73 6.42
N GLU A 155 3.14 12.60 5.78
CA GLU A 155 3.29 12.55 4.33
C GLU A 155 3.82 11.17 3.92
N ARG A 156 3.25 10.58 2.85
CA ARG A 156 3.75 9.31 2.30
C ARG A 156 5.20 9.38 1.81
N SER A 157 5.77 10.57 1.70
CA SER A 157 7.16 10.95 1.96
C SER A 157 7.57 12.12 1.06
N SER A 158 8.41 13.01 1.59
CA SER A 158 9.11 14.03 0.81
C SER A 158 10.33 13.41 0.11
N TYR A 159 10.71 13.97 -1.05
CA TYR A 159 11.93 13.60 -1.76
C TYR A 159 13.14 13.82 -0.84
N ALA A 160 14.01 12.81 -0.73
CA ALA A 160 15.30 12.86 -0.03
C ALA A 160 15.26 12.82 1.51
N THR A 161 14.75 11.72 2.05
CA THR A 161 15.00 11.38 3.46
C THR A 161 15.58 9.97 3.54
N PHE A 162 16.91 9.87 3.64
CA PHE A 162 17.52 8.58 3.99
C PHE A 162 16.99 8.19 5.38
N VAL A 163 16.28 7.08 5.44
CA VAL A 163 15.78 6.50 6.68
C VAL A 163 16.80 5.46 7.10
N SER A 164 17.33 5.62 8.30
CA SER A 164 18.14 4.61 8.97
C SER A 164 17.62 4.47 10.37
N CYS A 165 17.42 3.23 10.79
CA CYS A 165 16.82 2.87 12.06
C CYS A 165 17.62 1.75 12.73
N THR A 166 17.28 1.39 13.97
CA THR A 166 17.98 0.32 14.72
C THR A 166 17.05 -0.67 15.41
N PHE A 167 15.73 -0.56 15.22
CA PHE A 167 14.77 -1.51 15.76
C PHE A 167 14.87 -2.88 15.05
N PRO A 168 14.48 -3.99 15.71
CA PRO A 168 14.50 -5.32 15.09
C PRO A 168 13.64 -5.38 13.81
N GLY A 169 14.28 -5.70 12.67
CA GLY A 169 13.62 -5.73 11.36
C GLY A 169 13.61 -4.39 10.62
N HIS A 170 14.41 -3.43 11.06
CA HIS A 170 14.56 -2.15 10.39
C HIS A 170 15.06 -2.28 8.94
N GLU A 171 15.84 -3.31 8.61
CA GLU A 171 16.34 -3.54 7.26
C GLU A 171 15.18 -3.71 6.27
N MET A 172 14.11 -4.39 6.70
CA MET A 172 12.91 -4.54 5.88
C MET A 172 12.17 -3.21 5.72
N TYR A 173 12.09 -2.40 6.77
CA TYR A 173 11.50 -1.06 6.71
C TYR A 173 12.28 -0.14 5.76
N GLU A 174 13.60 -0.14 5.84
CA GLU A 174 14.49 0.63 4.97
C GLU A 174 14.37 0.16 3.51
N MET A 175 14.25 -1.16 3.26
CA MET A 175 13.97 -1.68 1.92
C MET A 175 12.61 -1.22 1.40
N MET A 176 11.55 -1.24 2.21
CA MET A 176 10.24 -0.75 1.80
C MET A 176 10.25 0.77 1.52
N TYR A 177 11.02 1.54 2.27
CA TYR A 177 11.21 2.95 1.98
C TYR A 177 11.97 3.19 0.67
N LYS A 178 13.00 2.38 0.42
CA LYS A 178 13.74 2.38 -0.85
C LYS A 178 12.84 2.02 -2.02
N HIS A 179 11.95 1.05 -1.86
CA HIS A 179 10.94 0.69 -2.85
C HIS A 179 10.08 1.90 -3.24
N ASP A 180 9.50 2.61 -2.27
CA ASP A 180 8.63 3.76 -2.54
C ASP A 180 9.38 4.88 -3.27
N ASN A 181 10.64 5.11 -2.93
CA ASN A 181 11.49 6.06 -3.66
C ASN A 181 11.76 5.62 -5.10
N ILE A 182 12.05 4.34 -5.34
CA ILE A 182 12.24 3.79 -6.68
C ILE A 182 10.98 3.94 -7.52
N ILE A 183 9.79 3.66 -6.96
CA ILE A 183 8.52 3.78 -7.68
C ILE A 183 8.24 5.24 -8.06
N ARG A 184 8.55 6.21 -7.20
CA ARG A 184 8.44 7.63 -7.57
C ARG A 184 9.39 8.03 -8.69
N GLN A 185 10.68 7.66 -8.56
CA GLN A 185 11.67 7.92 -9.61
C GLN A 185 11.28 7.26 -10.93
N TYR A 186 10.67 6.08 -10.87
CA TYR A 186 10.12 5.39 -12.03
C TYR A 186 9.02 6.20 -12.70
N GLU A 187 8.02 6.70 -11.96
CA GLU A 187 6.95 7.50 -12.54
C GLU A 187 7.47 8.78 -13.21
N GLU A 188 8.42 9.46 -12.57
CA GLU A 188 9.07 10.65 -13.15
C GLU A 188 9.87 10.32 -14.41
N THR A 189 10.71 9.28 -14.34
CA THR A 189 11.55 8.84 -15.46
C THR A 189 10.70 8.38 -16.62
N MET A 190 9.67 7.57 -16.36
CA MET A 190 8.77 7.07 -17.40
C MET A 190 7.87 8.16 -17.97
N SER A 191 7.47 9.17 -17.19
CA SER A 191 6.79 10.35 -17.72
C SER A 191 7.65 11.05 -18.79
N PHE A 192 8.93 11.27 -18.50
CA PHE A 192 9.89 11.82 -19.48
C PHE A 192 10.08 10.90 -20.69
N VAL A 193 10.33 9.60 -20.46
CA VAL A 193 10.57 8.62 -21.53
C VAL A 193 9.35 8.49 -22.44
N ARG A 194 8.13 8.49 -21.90
CA ARG A 194 6.89 8.37 -22.69
C ARG A 194 6.67 9.57 -23.61
N LEU A 195 7.22 10.75 -23.31
CA LEU A 195 7.15 11.92 -24.19
C LEU A 195 8.04 11.77 -25.43
N TYR A 196 9.26 11.25 -25.25
CA TYR A 196 10.27 11.19 -26.31
C TYR A 196 10.39 9.83 -27.00
N VAL A 197 9.91 8.77 -26.35
CA VAL A 197 9.94 7.37 -26.81
C VAL A 197 8.53 6.79 -26.72
N THR A 198 7.63 7.38 -27.50
CA THR A 198 6.23 6.95 -27.60
C THR A 198 6.08 5.57 -28.26
N ASP A 199 4.89 4.99 -28.18
CA ASP A 199 4.57 3.72 -28.87
C ASP A 199 4.62 3.82 -30.40
N VAL A 200 4.59 5.04 -30.96
CA VAL A 200 4.81 5.23 -32.40
C VAL A 200 6.29 5.03 -32.73
N HIS A 201 7.19 5.62 -31.95
CA HIS A 201 8.64 5.45 -32.09
C HIS A 201 9.03 3.98 -32.01
N ILE A 202 8.48 3.25 -31.03
CA ILE A 202 8.73 1.82 -30.87
C ILE A 202 8.24 1.01 -32.07
N ARG A 203 6.98 1.19 -32.48
CA ARG A 203 6.39 0.40 -33.57
C ARG A 203 7.02 0.66 -34.92
N GLN A 204 7.43 1.90 -35.16
CA GLN A 204 8.03 2.32 -36.42
C GLN A 204 9.57 2.29 -36.39
N ASN A 205 10.14 1.86 -35.26
CA ASN A 205 11.58 1.67 -35.05
C ASN A 205 12.41 2.91 -35.41
N TYR A 206 12.03 4.08 -34.87
CA TYR A 206 12.80 5.31 -35.01
C TYR A 206 12.84 6.10 -33.70
N ILE A 207 13.89 6.91 -33.50
CA ILE A 207 14.06 7.77 -32.33
C ILE A 207 14.81 9.06 -32.66
N HIS A 208 14.57 10.12 -31.90
CA HIS A 208 15.43 11.30 -31.93
C HIS A 208 16.72 11.00 -31.17
N TYR A 209 17.88 10.99 -31.84
CA TYR A 209 19.17 10.56 -31.28
C TYR A 209 19.47 11.13 -29.89
N LYS A 210 19.57 12.47 -29.76
CA LYS A 210 19.84 13.15 -28.47
C LYS A 210 18.82 12.81 -27.36
N ARG A 211 17.54 12.70 -27.71
CA ARG A 211 16.49 12.37 -26.72
C ARG A 211 16.55 10.91 -26.32
N GLY A 212 16.94 10.03 -27.24
CA GLY A 212 17.24 8.64 -26.95
C GLY A 212 18.39 8.50 -25.95
N GLU A 213 19.51 9.20 -26.16
CA GLU A 213 20.63 9.20 -25.22
C GLU A 213 20.22 9.69 -23.82
N GLU A 214 19.51 10.83 -23.74
CA GLU A 214 18.99 11.37 -22.46
C GLU A 214 18.03 10.39 -21.76
N CYS A 215 17.18 9.69 -22.51
CA CYS A 215 16.29 8.66 -21.95
C CYS A 215 17.08 7.44 -21.47
N LEU A 216 18.07 7.00 -22.24
CA LEU A 216 18.87 5.82 -21.95
C LEU A 216 19.67 6.00 -20.65
N GLU A 217 20.30 7.16 -20.47
CA GLU A 217 21.05 7.50 -19.25
C GLU A 217 20.17 7.39 -17.99
N ARG A 218 18.98 8.00 -18.03
CA ARG A 218 18.01 7.96 -16.91
C ARG A 218 17.55 6.53 -16.62
N LEU A 219 17.21 5.78 -17.66
CA LEU A 219 16.72 4.40 -17.52
C LEU A 219 17.78 3.45 -16.97
N ILE A 220 19.03 3.56 -17.43
CA ILE A 220 20.15 2.72 -16.93
C ILE A 220 20.43 3.04 -15.46
N SER A 221 20.42 4.31 -15.07
CA SER A 221 20.59 4.69 -13.66
C SER A 221 19.53 4.03 -12.78
N LEU A 222 18.26 4.10 -13.19
CA LEU A 222 17.14 3.52 -12.47
C LEU A 222 17.18 1.98 -12.47
N GLU A 223 17.52 1.33 -13.59
CA GLU A 223 17.68 -0.13 -13.66
C GLU A 223 18.72 -0.63 -12.65
N ASN A 224 19.86 0.04 -12.55
CA ASN A 224 20.90 -0.30 -11.59
C ASN A 224 20.42 -0.18 -10.13
N GLU A 225 19.59 0.81 -9.82
CA GLU A 225 18.96 0.94 -8.50
C GLU A 225 17.98 -0.20 -8.22
N MET A 226 17.17 -0.58 -9.20
CA MET A 226 16.21 -1.67 -9.10
C MET A 226 16.91 -3.03 -8.91
N ILE A 227 18.00 -3.30 -9.61
CA ILE A 227 18.81 -4.52 -9.43
C ILE A 227 19.32 -4.61 -7.99
N ARG A 228 19.93 -3.53 -7.49
CA ARG A 228 20.40 -3.48 -6.09
C ARG A 228 19.27 -3.64 -5.08
N PHE A 229 18.06 -3.15 -5.40
CA PHE A 229 16.89 -3.34 -4.55
C PHE A 229 16.44 -4.79 -4.53
N ILE A 230 16.35 -5.47 -5.69
CA ILE A 230 15.94 -6.88 -5.78
C ILE A 230 16.82 -7.76 -4.88
N ASP A 231 18.14 -7.60 -4.96
CA ASP A 231 19.07 -8.39 -4.14
C ASP A 231 18.93 -8.06 -2.65
N GLY A 232 18.91 -6.77 -2.29
CA GLY A 232 18.77 -6.32 -0.90
C GLY A 232 17.45 -6.74 -0.25
N PHE A 233 16.35 -6.61 -1.00
CA PHE A 233 15.01 -6.96 -0.54
C PHE A 233 14.87 -8.47 -0.28
N GLN A 234 15.38 -9.31 -1.17
CA GLN A 234 15.35 -10.76 -0.97
C GLN A 234 16.13 -11.16 0.27
N ASN A 235 17.33 -10.59 0.47
CA ASN A 235 18.13 -10.85 1.68
C ASN A 235 17.41 -10.41 2.96
N ALA A 236 16.77 -9.23 2.96
CA ALA A 236 15.98 -8.76 4.10
C ALA A 236 14.76 -9.66 4.37
N CYS A 237 14.08 -10.12 3.32
CA CYS A 237 12.95 -11.04 3.45
C CYS A 237 13.33 -12.38 4.06
N LEU A 238 14.48 -12.95 3.66
CA LEU A 238 14.96 -14.25 4.13
C LEU A 238 15.23 -14.31 5.64
N VAL A 239 15.40 -13.17 6.30
CA VAL A 239 15.56 -13.09 7.75
C VAL A 239 14.26 -13.44 8.49
N PHE A 240 13.10 -13.08 7.91
CA PHE A 240 11.80 -13.15 8.58
C PHE A 240 10.83 -14.17 7.97
N PHE A 241 11.04 -14.54 6.71
CA PHE A 241 10.08 -15.28 5.93
C PHE A 241 10.72 -16.47 5.21
N THR A 242 9.86 -17.38 4.73
CA THR A 242 10.29 -18.49 3.90
C THR A 242 10.81 -17.98 2.54
N PRO A 243 11.72 -18.71 1.87
CA PRO A 243 12.41 -18.25 0.67
C PRO A 243 11.50 -17.91 -0.53
N ASP A 244 10.24 -18.34 -0.52
CA ASP A 244 9.24 -18.06 -1.54
C ASP A 244 8.61 -16.68 -1.43
N ILE A 245 8.53 -16.08 -0.23
CA ILE A 245 7.81 -14.82 0.01
C ILE A 245 8.45 -13.65 -0.74
N GLY A 246 9.78 -13.53 -0.70
CA GLY A 246 10.50 -12.46 -1.40
C GLY A 246 10.25 -12.49 -2.91
N PRO A 247 10.51 -13.62 -3.59
CA PRO A 247 10.19 -13.80 -5.01
C PRO A 247 8.72 -13.60 -5.36
N GLU A 248 7.78 -14.13 -4.57
CA GLU A 248 6.34 -13.93 -4.77
C GLU A 248 6.01 -12.44 -4.77
N TRP A 249 6.43 -11.72 -3.72
CA TRP A 249 6.17 -10.30 -3.56
C TRP A 249 6.76 -9.47 -4.70
N LEU A 250 8.01 -9.74 -5.08
CA LEU A 250 8.66 -9.06 -6.21
C LEU A 250 7.88 -9.26 -7.50
N GLN A 251 7.40 -10.47 -7.78
CA GLN A 251 6.65 -10.76 -8.99
C GLN A 251 5.31 -10.02 -9.02
N THR A 252 4.64 -9.92 -7.88
CA THR A 252 3.35 -9.23 -7.75
C THR A 252 3.48 -7.72 -7.86
N TYR A 253 4.44 -7.10 -7.16
CA TYR A 253 4.46 -5.65 -6.96
C TYR A 253 5.57 -4.90 -7.72
N PHE A 254 6.65 -5.57 -8.13
CA PHE A 254 7.86 -4.87 -8.61
C PHE A 254 8.30 -5.25 -10.03
N MET A 255 8.23 -6.53 -10.40
CA MET A 255 8.83 -7.05 -11.62
C MET A 255 8.18 -6.53 -12.90
N ARG A 256 6.92 -6.08 -12.85
CA ARG A 256 6.27 -5.42 -14.00
C ARG A 256 6.99 -4.14 -14.38
N THR A 257 7.22 -3.27 -13.40
CA THR A 257 7.93 -1.98 -13.54
C THR A 257 9.35 -2.21 -14.05
N PHE A 258 10.06 -3.18 -13.47
CA PHE A 258 11.41 -3.54 -13.89
C PHE A 258 11.46 -3.96 -15.36
N LYS A 259 10.57 -4.87 -15.78
CA LYS A 259 10.50 -5.34 -17.17
C LYS A 259 10.18 -4.22 -18.16
N GLU A 260 9.33 -3.25 -17.79
CA GLU A 260 9.04 -2.10 -18.66
C GLU A 260 10.30 -1.27 -18.91
N ILE A 261 11.11 -1.00 -17.88
CA ILE A 261 12.40 -0.31 -18.04
C ILE A 261 13.32 -1.06 -18.97
N GLN A 262 13.52 -2.37 -18.75
CA GLN A 262 14.41 -3.19 -19.57
C GLN A 262 13.98 -3.19 -21.04
N GLN A 263 12.67 -3.25 -21.31
CA GLN A 263 12.14 -3.17 -22.67
C GLN A 263 12.44 -1.82 -23.33
N ARG A 264 12.32 -0.71 -22.59
CA ARG A 264 12.63 0.64 -23.10
C ARG A 264 14.12 0.79 -23.37
N ILE A 265 14.99 0.34 -22.46
CA ILE A 265 16.45 0.33 -22.65
C ILE A 265 16.82 -0.45 -23.92
N ASN A 266 16.35 -1.69 -24.04
CA ASN A 266 16.65 -2.57 -25.17
C ASN A 266 16.15 -2.03 -26.51
N PHE A 267 15.07 -1.25 -26.51
CA PHE A 267 14.60 -0.56 -27.71
C PHE A 267 15.52 0.61 -28.06
N ILE A 268 15.77 1.51 -27.11
CA ILE A 268 16.54 2.74 -27.33
C ILE A 268 17.97 2.41 -27.76
N ASP A 269 18.65 1.52 -27.05
CA ASP A 269 20.03 1.11 -27.36
C ASP A 269 20.15 0.55 -28.79
N ARG A 270 19.22 -0.33 -29.18
CA ARG A 270 19.17 -0.88 -30.54
C ARG A 270 18.87 0.19 -31.59
N ALA A 271 17.90 1.07 -31.32
CA ALA A 271 17.53 2.13 -32.25
C ALA A 271 18.69 3.10 -32.49
N LEU A 272 19.39 3.53 -31.42
CA LEU A 272 20.56 4.40 -31.52
C LEU A 272 21.71 3.78 -32.32
N LYS A 273 21.94 2.46 -32.18
CA LYS A 273 23.00 1.74 -32.92
C LYS A 273 22.67 1.53 -34.40
N THR A 274 21.40 1.30 -34.72
CA THR A 274 20.98 0.89 -36.07
C THR A 274 20.50 2.04 -36.95
N GLN A 275 20.05 3.14 -36.35
CA GLN A 275 19.49 4.27 -37.09
C GLN A 275 20.60 5.16 -37.66
N SER A 276 21.01 4.89 -38.89
CA SER A 276 22.00 5.70 -39.62
C SER A 276 21.43 6.97 -40.27
N SER A 277 20.12 7.00 -40.56
CA SER A 277 19.42 8.14 -41.16
C SER A 277 17.93 8.12 -40.83
N TRP A 278 17.24 9.26 -40.97
CA TRP A 278 15.79 9.36 -40.81
C TRP A 278 15.15 10.24 -41.88
N LEU A 279 13.92 9.92 -42.26
CA LEU A 279 13.12 10.76 -43.16
C LEU A 279 12.72 12.06 -42.44
N ARG A 280 12.56 13.17 -43.20
CA ARG A 280 12.04 14.45 -42.66
C ARG A 280 10.74 14.26 -41.86
N ARG A 281 9.92 13.29 -42.26
CA ARG A 281 8.82 12.73 -41.47
C ARG A 281 9.06 11.22 -41.31
N PRO A 282 9.50 10.74 -40.14
CA PRO A 282 9.88 9.34 -39.92
C PRO A 282 8.69 8.38 -39.75
N LEU A 283 7.57 8.68 -40.42
CA LEU A 283 6.39 7.82 -40.46
C LEU A 283 6.39 7.09 -41.80
N PRO A 284 6.11 5.76 -41.84
CA PRO A 284 5.91 5.09 -43.11
C PRO A 284 4.71 5.69 -43.83
N ASN A 285 4.75 5.70 -45.17
CA ASN A 285 3.67 6.26 -45.99
C ASN A 285 2.33 5.49 -45.85
N ASN A 286 2.34 4.28 -45.27
CA ASN A 286 1.18 3.38 -45.14
C ASN A 286 0.70 3.22 -43.68
N ILE A 287 0.56 4.30 -42.91
CA ILE A 287 -0.10 4.20 -41.60
C ILE A 287 -1.59 3.93 -41.82
N SER A 288 -2.03 2.69 -41.54
CA SER A 288 -3.43 2.29 -41.56
C SER A 288 -4.26 3.07 -40.55
N ARG A 289 -5.51 3.40 -40.90
CA ARG A 289 -6.48 3.95 -39.94
C ARG A 289 -6.62 3.03 -38.74
N ILE A 290 -6.71 3.61 -37.55
CA ILE A 290 -6.98 2.87 -36.31
C ILE A 290 -8.41 2.33 -36.40
N VAL A 291 -8.56 1.01 -36.45
CA VAL A 291 -9.86 0.33 -36.44
C VAL A 291 -10.05 -0.36 -35.10
N VAL A 292 -11.03 0.11 -34.33
CA VAL A 292 -11.43 -0.53 -33.07
C VAL A 292 -12.59 -1.47 -33.38
N LYS A 293 -12.34 -2.79 -33.35
CA LYS A 293 -13.42 -3.78 -33.45
C LYS A 293 -14.20 -3.79 -32.13
N LYS A 294 -15.52 -3.59 -32.19
CA LYS A 294 -16.39 -3.79 -31.02
C LYS A 294 -16.34 -5.27 -30.62
N ARG A 295 -16.25 -5.52 -29.32
CA ARG A 295 -16.30 -6.87 -28.75
C ARG A 295 -17.73 -7.38 -28.91
N ASN A 296 -17.94 -8.44 -29.70
CA ASN A 296 -19.22 -9.14 -29.72
C ASN A 296 -19.24 -10.06 -28.50
N VAL A 297 -19.84 -9.61 -27.40
CA VAL A 297 -20.03 -10.43 -26.21
C VAL A 297 -21.48 -10.86 -26.15
N THR A 298 -21.77 -12.09 -26.55
CA THR A 298 -22.95 -12.81 -26.09
C THR A 298 -22.65 -13.27 -24.68
N VAL A 299 -23.11 -12.49 -23.68
CA VAL A 299 -23.08 -12.92 -22.28
C VAL A 299 -24.15 -14.01 -22.15
N ASN A 300 -23.79 -15.26 -22.41
CA ASN A 300 -24.63 -16.37 -21.96
C ASN A 300 -24.52 -16.41 -20.43
N ASN A 301 -25.68 -16.27 -19.78
CA ASN A 301 -25.87 -16.32 -18.33
C ASN A 301 -25.03 -17.41 -17.67
N ILE A 302 -23.92 -17.02 -17.05
CA ILE A 302 -23.28 -17.81 -16.00
C ILE A 302 -23.83 -17.26 -14.68
N LEU A 303 -25.13 -17.47 -14.47
CA LEU A 303 -25.66 -17.59 -13.11
C LEU A 303 -25.37 -19.05 -12.72
N ARG A 304 -24.23 -19.27 -12.06
CA ARG A 304 -24.09 -20.46 -11.24
C ARG A 304 -24.89 -20.19 -9.97
N ASN A 305 -26.01 -20.89 -9.85
CA ASN A 305 -26.58 -21.21 -8.56
C ASN A 305 -25.53 -22.02 -7.81
N ASP A 306 -25.00 -21.44 -6.73
CA ASP A 306 -24.47 -22.14 -5.57
C ASP A 306 -24.73 -21.26 -4.34
#